data_AF-A0A926XGU6-F1
#
_entry.id   AF-A0A926XGU6-F1
#
_cell.length_a   1.000
_cell.length_b   1.000
_cell.length_c   1.000
_cell.angle_alpha   90.00
_cell.angle_beta   90.00
_cell.angle_gamma   90.00
#
_symmetry.space_group_name_H-M   'P 1'
#
loop_
_entity.id
_entity.type
_entity.pdbx_description
1 polymer ?
#
loop_
_entity_poly.entity_id
_entity_poly.type
_entity_poly.pdbx_seq_one_letter_code
_entity_poly.pdbx_strand_id
1 'polypeptide(L)'
;MAAKTPKVWSFTERATLEFWVEDPRRGERLEDIHLDSEQWFQWLNLPSSKSFKFEPVDQRTSDFIASKETKTDGDFWYAYKKVNGELYHCYIGLSKDLTLVRLREIGLQLLQTAKNDSPSSQQSYIQEVHLNLPGESQEVHHLKQEIQRLQDELTNSRLELEKNQSICTQQSAAKEVHLTELEQLRQGNQRLQDELANSRLELEKNQSICTQQSAPKEVHLKILVESKELEQLKQENQRLQDELANSRQTYLIACQEHKEAIQQLRHQNQRLQTECDQMNEEIKQLYAKYGDLKLEKIIRHQDSERVKSRTTLPEQKVSLSNTAYSF
;
A
#
# COMPACT_ATOMS: atom_id res chain seq x y z
N MET A 1 42.37 -50.73 -37.02
CA MET A 1 43.38 -49.65 -36.98
C MET A 1 42.70 -48.37 -37.42
N ALA A 2 42.24 -47.55 -36.47
CA ALA A 2 41.51 -46.32 -36.78
C ALA A 2 42.45 -45.12 -36.61
N ALA A 3 42.85 -44.55 -37.74
CA ALA A 3 43.59 -43.29 -37.80
C ALA A 3 42.70 -42.16 -37.29
N LYS A 4 43.11 -41.49 -36.21
CA LYS A 4 42.50 -40.23 -35.76
C LYS A 4 43.10 -39.09 -36.56
N THR A 5 42.30 -38.51 -37.44
CA THR A 5 42.54 -37.23 -38.10
C THR A 5 42.57 -36.07 -37.08
N PRO A 6 43.27 -34.97 -37.40
CA PRO A 6 43.55 -33.89 -36.46
C PRO A 6 42.30 -33.05 -36.23
N LYS A 7 41.86 -32.93 -34.96
CA LYS A 7 40.87 -31.91 -34.60
C LYS A 7 41.59 -30.58 -34.49
N VAL A 8 41.37 -29.76 -35.50
CA VAL A 8 41.51 -28.30 -35.45
C VAL A 8 40.64 -27.81 -34.29
N TRP A 9 41.24 -27.11 -33.32
CA TRP A 9 40.48 -26.46 -32.25
C TRP A 9 40.38 -24.97 -32.59
N SER A 10 39.14 -24.56 -32.83
CA SER A 10 38.77 -23.18 -33.12
C SER A 10 38.85 -22.32 -31.87
N PHE A 11 39.54 -21.20 -32.02
CA PHE A 11 39.56 -20.06 -31.11
C PHE A 11 38.13 -19.54 -30.96
N THR A 12 37.66 -19.33 -29.72
CA THR A 12 36.54 -18.42 -29.49
C THR A 12 36.86 -17.52 -28.33
N GLU A 13 36.91 -16.25 -28.69
CA GLU A 13 37.19 -15.04 -27.94
C GLU A 13 36.04 -14.76 -26.97
N ARG A 14 36.29 -14.92 -25.66
CA ARG A 14 35.53 -14.23 -24.61
C ARG A 14 36.46 -13.98 -23.43
N ALA A 15 36.76 -12.71 -23.25
CA ALA A 15 37.56 -12.17 -22.17
C ALA A 15 36.76 -12.17 -20.87
N THR A 16 36.98 -13.18 -20.04
CA THR A 16 36.77 -13.16 -18.59
C THR A 16 37.98 -13.85 -17.96
N LEU A 17 38.46 -13.31 -16.84
CA LEU A 17 39.61 -13.78 -16.06
C LEU A 17 39.30 -15.15 -15.40
N GLU A 18 39.08 -16.18 -16.19
CA GLU A 18 38.67 -17.51 -15.73
C GLU A 18 39.85 -18.47 -15.87
N PHE A 19 40.45 -18.83 -14.73
CA PHE A 19 41.43 -19.90 -14.62
C PHE A 19 40.66 -21.21 -14.47
N TRP A 20 40.82 -22.14 -15.41
CA TRP A 20 40.13 -23.43 -15.36
C TRP A 20 41.02 -24.52 -14.76
N VAL A 21 40.40 -25.40 -13.99
CA VAL A 21 41.04 -26.51 -13.29
C VAL A 21 40.43 -27.79 -13.86
N GLU A 22 41.19 -28.51 -14.68
CA GLU A 22 40.75 -29.81 -15.23
C GLU A 22 41.21 -30.96 -14.31
N ASP A 23 40.29 -31.90 -14.00
CA ASP A 23 40.64 -33.20 -13.41
C ASP A 23 41.11 -34.14 -14.55
N PRO A 24 42.41 -34.48 -14.62
CA PRO A 24 42.95 -35.26 -15.74
C PRO A 24 42.45 -36.71 -15.80
N ARG A 25 41.70 -37.21 -14.81
CA ARG A 25 41.17 -38.60 -14.80
C ARG A 25 39.69 -38.71 -15.11
N ARG A 26 38.90 -37.66 -14.88
CA ARG A 26 37.45 -37.68 -15.14
C ARG A 26 37.05 -37.10 -16.49
N GLY A 27 37.86 -36.23 -17.08
CA GLY A 27 37.48 -35.53 -18.31
C GLY A 27 36.23 -34.64 -18.14
N GLU A 28 35.77 -34.46 -16.90
CA GLU A 28 34.72 -33.52 -16.51
C GLU A 28 35.39 -32.18 -16.24
N ARG A 29 35.05 -31.15 -17.02
CA ARG A 29 35.37 -29.77 -16.67
C ARG A 29 34.59 -29.43 -15.41
N LEU A 30 35.30 -29.05 -14.35
CA LEU A 30 34.69 -28.37 -13.21
C LEU A 30 34.37 -26.95 -13.68
N GLU A 31 33.30 -26.81 -14.45
CA GLU A 31 32.80 -25.51 -14.89
C GLU A 31 32.42 -24.73 -13.62
N ASP A 32 33.23 -23.70 -13.32
CA ASP A 32 32.99 -22.59 -12.41
C ASP A 32 33.43 -22.70 -10.93
N ILE A 33 34.56 -23.38 -10.63
CA ILE A 33 35.22 -23.18 -9.33
C ILE A 33 36.22 -22.02 -9.42
N HIS A 34 35.89 -20.88 -8.82
CA HIS A 34 36.79 -19.72 -8.76
C HIS A 34 37.96 -19.96 -7.79
N LEU A 35 39.20 -19.70 -8.21
CA LEU A 35 40.39 -19.77 -7.33
C LEU A 35 40.24 -18.81 -6.14
N ASP A 36 40.80 -19.18 -4.99
CA ASP A 36 40.68 -18.46 -3.70
C ASP A 36 39.26 -18.40 -3.10
N SER A 37 38.27 -19.04 -3.72
CA SER A 37 36.92 -19.15 -3.14
C SER A 37 36.84 -20.24 -2.06
N GLU A 38 35.81 -20.19 -1.23
CA GLU A 38 35.55 -21.26 -0.27
C GLU A 38 35.32 -22.62 -0.96
N GLN A 39 34.65 -22.62 -2.11
CA GLN A 39 34.40 -23.82 -2.93
C GLN A 39 35.70 -24.43 -3.44
N TRP A 40 36.69 -23.61 -3.78
CA TRP A 40 38.04 -24.05 -4.16
C TRP A 40 38.74 -24.80 -3.02
N PHE A 41 38.77 -24.23 -1.81
CA PHE A 41 39.39 -24.89 -0.67
C PHE A 41 38.64 -26.15 -0.22
N GLN A 42 37.30 -26.14 -0.31
CA GLN A 42 36.49 -27.34 -0.07
C GLN A 42 36.85 -28.44 -1.07
N TRP A 43 36.95 -28.11 -2.36
CA TRP A 43 37.35 -29.06 -3.40
C TRP A 43 38.75 -29.62 -3.17
N LEU A 44 39.72 -28.76 -2.82
CA LEU A 44 41.10 -29.19 -2.51
C LEU A 44 41.17 -30.15 -1.32
N ASN A 45 40.23 -30.09 -0.38
CA ASN A 45 40.21 -30.97 0.80
C ASN A 45 39.45 -32.29 0.57
N LEU A 46 38.76 -32.46 -0.56
CA LEU A 46 38.10 -33.72 -0.86
C LEU A 46 39.14 -34.85 -1.05
N PRO A 47 38.91 -36.06 -0.48
CA PRO A 47 39.75 -37.23 -0.71
C PRO A 47 39.82 -37.66 -2.19
N SER A 48 38.82 -37.30 -2.98
CA SER A 48 38.76 -37.55 -4.43
C SER A 48 39.66 -36.63 -5.24
N SER A 49 39.98 -35.44 -4.73
CA SER A 49 40.76 -34.43 -5.43
C SER A 49 42.25 -34.69 -5.24
N LYS A 50 42.88 -35.27 -6.26
CA LYS A 50 44.28 -35.72 -6.21
C LYS A 50 45.23 -34.93 -7.09
N SER A 51 44.73 -34.26 -8.13
CA SER A 51 45.56 -33.45 -9.02
C SER A 51 44.72 -32.47 -9.82
N PHE A 52 45.30 -31.35 -10.21
CA PHE A 52 44.73 -30.43 -11.21
C PHE A 52 45.79 -29.82 -12.11
N LYS A 53 45.38 -29.32 -13.27
CA LYS A 53 46.22 -28.49 -14.13
C LYS A 53 45.99 -27.01 -13.84
N PHE A 54 47.06 -26.23 -13.74
CA PHE A 54 47.03 -24.78 -13.68
C PHE A 54 47.52 -24.19 -15.00
N GLU A 55 46.64 -23.47 -15.69
CA GLU A 55 46.93 -22.77 -16.95
C GLU A 55 46.74 -21.26 -16.75
N PRO A 56 47.84 -20.50 -16.60
CA PRO A 56 47.72 -19.06 -16.47
C PRO A 56 47.41 -18.39 -17.81
N VAL A 57 46.57 -17.37 -17.80
CA VAL A 57 46.23 -16.55 -18.99
C VAL A 57 47.44 -15.71 -19.43
N ASP A 58 48.38 -15.40 -18.53
CA ASP A 58 49.55 -14.60 -18.85
C ASP A 58 50.73 -15.45 -19.36
N GLN A 59 51.34 -15.05 -20.48
CA GLN A 59 52.48 -15.76 -21.08
C GLN A 59 53.78 -15.66 -20.24
N ARG A 60 53.74 -15.00 -19.07
CA ARG A 60 54.89 -14.81 -18.18
C ARG A 60 55.02 -15.93 -17.14
N THR A 61 53.92 -16.62 -16.84
CA THR A 61 53.87 -17.73 -15.90
C THR A 61 53.75 -19.03 -16.68
N SER A 62 54.45 -20.08 -16.26
CA SER A 62 54.42 -21.34 -17.00
C SER A 62 53.35 -22.29 -16.43
N ASP A 63 52.66 -23.04 -17.30
CA ASP A 63 51.67 -24.05 -16.92
C ASP A 63 52.29 -25.23 -16.16
N PHE A 64 51.53 -25.84 -15.25
CA PHE A 64 51.99 -27.01 -14.49
C PHE A 64 50.83 -27.87 -14.00
N ILE A 65 51.15 -29.09 -13.57
CA ILE A 65 50.19 -29.99 -12.92
C ILE A 65 50.49 -29.99 -11.43
N ALA A 66 49.52 -29.63 -10.60
CA ALA A 66 49.59 -29.81 -9.16
C ALA A 66 49.06 -31.19 -8.79
N SER A 67 49.78 -31.93 -7.95
CA SER A 67 49.35 -33.22 -7.40
C SER A 67 49.43 -33.21 -5.89
N LYS A 68 48.42 -33.81 -5.26
CA LYS A 68 48.34 -34.03 -3.83
C LYS A 68 49.08 -35.31 -3.45
N GLU A 69 49.94 -35.20 -2.43
CA GLU A 69 50.63 -36.30 -1.79
C GLU A 69 50.20 -36.38 -0.33
N THR A 70 49.75 -37.55 0.11
CA THR A 70 49.40 -37.81 1.52
C THR A 70 50.62 -38.39 2.23
N LYS A 71 51.04 -37.73 3.32
CA LYS A 71 52.05 -38.24 4.26
C LYS A 71 51.45 -38.35 5.66
N THR A 72 52.21 -38.94 6.59
CA THR A 72 51.79 -39.19 7.98
C THR A 72 51.32 -37.91 8.70
N ASP A 73 51.83 -36.75 8.31
CA ASP A 73 51.56 -35.43 8.92
C ASP A 73 50.54 -34.57 8.14
N GLY A 74 49.89 -35.12 7.10
CA GLY A 74 48.85 -34.45 6.33
C GLY A 74 49.01 -34.52 4.82
N ASP A 75 48.06 -33.89 4.12
CA ASP A 75 48.02 -33.77 2.66
C ASP A 75 48.79 -32.52 2.20
N PHE A 76 49.76 -32.74 1.32
CA PHE A 76 50.61 -31.69 0.75
C PHE A 76 50.49 -31.65 -0.76
N TRP A 77 50.82 -30.52 -1.37
CA TRP A 77 50.74 -30.34 -2.81
C TRP A 77 52.10 -30.04 -3.43
N TYR A 78 52.38 -30.70 -4.55
CA TYR A 78 53.54 -30.48 -5.39
C TYR A 78 53.12 -30.07 -6.79
N ALA A 79 53.82 -29.10 -7.36
CA ALA A 79 53.71 -28.75 -8.77
C ALA A 79 54.73 -29.56 -9.57
N TYR A 80 54.32 -30.05 -10.74
CA TYR A 80 55.17 -30.77 -11.68
C TYR A 80 55.06 -30.14 -13.06
N LYS A 81 56.21 -30.00 -13.72
CA LYS A 81 56.28 -29.56 -15.11
C LYS A 81 57.39 -30.29 -15.83
N LYS A 82 57.11 -30.75 -17.05
CA LYS A 82 58.13 -31.31 -17.94
C LYS A 82 58.63 -30.25 -18.91
N VAL A 83 59.92 -29.95 -18.88
CA VAL A 83 60.57 -29.01 -19.81
C VAL A 83 61.76 -29.72 -20.44
N ASN A 84 61.85 -29.71 -21.78
CA ASN A 84 62.94 -30.34 -22.55
C ASN A 84 63.25 -31.81 -22.20
N GLY A 85 62.27 -32.56 -21.71
CA GLY A 85 62.43 -33.96 -21.33
C GLY A 85 62.69 -34.20 -19.83
N GLU A 86 63.07 -33.16 -19.09
CA GLU A 86 63.34 -33.20 -17.66
C GLU A 86 62.09 -32.82 -16.84
N LEU A 87 61.90 -33.47 -15.71
CA LEU A 87 60.76 -33.25 -14.81
C LEU A 87 61.18 -32.36 -13.65
N TYR A 88 60.65 -31.15 -13.62
CA TYR A 88 60.82 -30.20 -12.53
C TYR A 88 59.64 -30.33 -11.57
N HIS A 89 59.93 -30.32 -10.26
CA HIS A 89 58.91 -30.28 -9.24
C HIS A 89 59.18 -29.20 -8.20
N CYS A 90 58.12 -28.63 -7.64
CA CYS A 90 58.20 -27.62 -6.60
C CYS A 90 57.14 -27.88 -5.53
N TYR A 91 57.51 -27.72 -4.26
CA TYR A 91 56.58 -27.85 -3.14
C TYR A 91 55.71 -26.59 -3.05
N ILE A 92 54.39 -26.77 -3.14
CA ILE A 92 53.43 -25.66 -3.10
C ILE A 92 53.08 -25.32 -1.65
N GLY A 93 52.68 -26.33 -0.87
CA GLY A 93 52.21 -26.17 0.50
C GLY A 93 51.04 -27.10 0.85
N LEU A 94 50.31 -26.74 1.91
CA LEU A 94 49.04 -27.36 2.30
C LEU A 94 47.89 -26.82 1.45
N SER A 95 46.72 -27.47 1.47
CA SER A 95 45.54 -27.00 0.71
C SER A 95 45.16 -25.53 0.99
N LYS A 96 45.38 -25.03 2.21
CA LYS A 96 45.14 -23.62 2.57
C LYS A 96 46.11 -22.63 1.91
N ASP A 97 47.28 -23.10 1.50
CA ASP A 97 48.34 -22.27 0.91
C ASP A 97 48.18 -22.19 -0.63
N LEU A 98 47.29 -22.99 -1.21
CA LEU A 98 47.03 -23.05 -2.66
C LEU A 98 46.16 -21.87 -3.12
N THR A 99 46.70 -20.66 -2.95
CA THR A 99 46.07 -19.43 -3.43
C THR A 99 46.48 -19.10 -4.86
N LEU A 100 45.73 -18.25 -5.56
CA LEU A 100 46.09 -17.77 -6.91
C LEU A 100 47.48 -17.13 -6.93
N VAL A 101 47.80 -16.32 -5.90
CA VAL A 101 49.12 -15.69 -5.75
C VAL A 101 50.20 -16.76 -5.64
N ARG A 102 49.99 -17.76 -4.79
CA ARG A 102 50.95 -18.86 -4.61
C ARG A 102 51.15 -19.67 -5.89
N LEU A 103 50.09 -20.01 -6.59
CA LEU A 103 50.18 -20.77 -7.85
C LEU A 103 50.97 -20.01 -8.92
N ARG A 104 50.82 -18.68 -9.00
CA ARG A 104 51.64 -17.85 -9.89
C ARG A 104 53.11 -17.82 -9.50
N GLU A 105 53.41 -17.66 -8.21
CA GLU A 105 54.80 -17.72 -7.71
C GLU A 105 55.48 -19.04 -8.10
N ILE A 106 54.81 -20.17 -7.90
CA ILE A 106 55.34 -21.49 -8.24
C ILE A 106 55.54 -21.64 -9.75
N GLY A 107 54.60 -21.13 -10.56
CA GLY A 107 54.73 -21.12 -12.02
C GLY A 107 55.93 -20.29 -12.52
N LEU A 108 56.27 -19.20 -11.84
CA LEU A 108 57.48 -18.41 -12.11
C LEU A 108 58.76 -19.13 -11.66
N GLN A 109 58.73 -19.76 -10.49
CA GLN A 109 59.87 -20.53 -9.97
C GLN A 109 60.23 -21.69 -10.92
N LEU A 110 59.24 -22.46 -11.37
CA LEU A 110 59.46 -23.56 -12.33
C LEU A 110 60.06 -23.05 -13.66
N LEU A 111 59.67 -21.86 -14.11
CA LEU A 111 60.24 -21.24 -15.31
C LEU A 111 61.69 -20.78 -15.11
N GLN A 112 62.04 -20.28 -13.92
CA GLN A 112 63.40 -19.87 -13.59
C GLN A 112 64.34 -21.08 -13.44
N THR A 113 63.90 -22.13 -12.76
CA THR A 113 64.69 -23.37 -12.62
C THR A 113 64.98 -23.99 -13.97
N ALA A 114 63.98 -24.09 -14.86
CA ALA A 114 64.18 -24.60 -16.21
C ALA A 114 65.10 -23.73 -17.09
N LYS A 115 65.25 -22.42 -16.79
CA LYS A 115 66.22 -21.55 -17.48
C LYS A 115 67.64 -21.72 -16.93
N ASN A 116 67.77 -21.86 -15.62
CA ASN A 116 69.06 -21.95 -14.92
C ASN A 116 69.76 -23.30 -15.11
N ASP A 117 69.01 -24.38 -15.38
CA ASP A 117 69.58 -25.71 -15.69
C ASP A 117 70.05 -25.86 -17.15
N SER A 118 70.19 -24.75 -17.89
CA SER A 118 70.88 -24.77 -19.19
C SER A 118 72.37 -25.12 -18.99
N PRO A 119 72.91 -26.21 -19.58
CA PRO A 119 74.23 -26.70 -19.26
C PRO A 119 75.28 -25.87 -20.00
N SER A 120 75.82 -24.84 -19.36
CA SER A 120 77.10 -24.27 -19.79
C SER A 120 77.83 -23.59 -18.63
N SER A 121 79.05 -24.09 -18.39
CA SER A 121 80.14 -23.47 -17.64
C SER A 121 80.30 -23.86 -16.17
N GLN A 122 80.60 -25.13 -15.93
CA GLN A 122 81.56 -25.50 -14.90
C GLN A 122 82.56 -26.50 -15.48
N GLN A 123 83.71 -26.02 -15.97
CA GLN A 123 85.04 -26.66 -15.78
C GLN A 123 86.20 -25.89 -16.44
N SER A 124 87.25 -25.73 -15.62
CA SER A 124 88.69 -25.58 -15.94
C SER A 124 89.24 -24.22 -16.39
N TYR A 125 90.02 -23.58 -15.51
CA TYR A 125 91.48 -23.64 -15.61
C TYR A 125 92.15 -23.34 -14.25
N ILE A 126 93.13 -24.18 -13.88
CA ILE A 126 94.07 -24.01 -12.77
C ILE A 126 95.37 -23.43 -13.35
N GLN A 127 96.07 -22.59 -12.59
CA GLN A 127 97.54 -22.62 -12.30
C GLN A 127 98.22 -21.24 -12.34
N GLU A 128 98.82 -20.91 -11.20
CA GLU A 128 99.68 -19.77 -10.88
C GLU A 128 100.94 -19.67 -11.77
N VAL A 129 101.36 -18.43 -12.09
CA VAL A 129 102.78 -18.07 -12.26
C VAL A 129 103.07 -16.78 -11.49
N HIS A 130 104.14 -16.89 -10.70
CA HIS A 130 104.71 -15.98 -9.71
C HIS A 130 105.32 -14.66 -10.25
N LEU A 131 105.08 -13.58 -9.48
CA LEU A 131 105.92 -12.42 -9.09
C LEU A 131 106.64 -11.51 -10.13
N ASN A 132 106.21 -10.23 -10.20
CA ASN A 132 106.86 -9.04 -9.58
C ASN A 132 106.42 -7.73 -10.29
N LEU A 133 105.88 -6.72 -9.57
CA LEU A 133 106.34 -5.31 -9.50
C LEU A 133 105.31 -4.39 -8.79
N PRO A 134 105.76 -3.28 -8.16
CA PRO A 134 104.94 -2.36 -7.39
C PRO A 134 104.20 -1.38 -8.29
N GLY A 135 102.88 -1.46 -8.23
CA GLY A 135 101.95 -0.62 -8.97
C GLY A 135 100.65 -1.39 -8.99
N GLU A 136 99.59 -0.82 -8.42
CA GLU A 136 98.25 -1.40 -8.54
C GLU A 136 98.02 -1.84 -9.99
N SER A 137 97.90 -3.15 -10.22
CA SER A 137 97.50 -3.66 -11.53
C SER A 137 96.24 -2.88 -11.94
N GLN A 138 96.17 -2.42 -13.17
CA GLN A 138 95.08 -1.59 -13.68
C GLN A 138 93.71 -2.25 -13.43
N GLU A 139 93.69 -3.58 -13.38
CA GLU A 139 92.55 -4.42 -12.99
C GLU A 139 92.18 -4.30 -11.50
N VAL A 140 93.16 -4.23 -10.59
CA VAL A 140 92.91 -4.04 -9.15
C VAL A 140 92.36 -2.64 -8.87
N HIS A 141 92.85 -1.63 -9.57
CA HIS A 141 92.29 -0.27 -9.48
C HIS A 141 90.86 -0.21 -10.04
N HIS A 142 90.60 -0.87 -11.18
CA HIS A 142 89.26 -0.99 -11.76
C HIS A 142 88.31 -1.73 -10.81
N LEU A 143 88.75 -2.84 -10.21
CA LEU A 143 87.96 -3.59 -9.22
C LEU A 143 87.68 -2.75 -7.96
N LYS A 144 88.62 -1.93 -7.49
CA LYS A 144 88.37 -1.00 -6.38
C LYS A 144 87.34 0.07 -6.72
N GLN A 145 87.40 0.63 -7.93
CA GLN A 145 86.39 1.59 -8.41
C GLN A 145 85.02 0.93 -8.53
N GLU A 146 84.96 -0.31 -9.02
CA GLU A 146 83.72 -1.05 -9.15
C GLU A 146 83.14 -1.45 -7.78
N ILE A 147 83.98 -1.85 -6.83
CA ILE A 147 83.56 -2.09 -5.43
C ILE A 147 83.00 -0.81 -4.82
N GLN A 148 83.64 0.34 -5.02
CA GLN A 148 83.15 1.62 -4.50
C GLN A 148 81.81 1.99 -5.13
N ARG A 149 81.68 1.86 -6.46
CA ARG A 149 80.43 2.11 -7.18
C ARG A 149 79.31 1.20 -6.67
N LEU A 150 79.58 -0.08 -6.50
CA LEU A 150 78.60 -1.06 -5.98
C LEU A 150 78.23 -0.75 -4.52
N GLN A 151 79.16 -0.26 -3.70
CA GLN A 151 78.86 0.20 -2.34
C GLN A 151 77.97 1.45 -2.34
N ASP A 152 78.22 2.41 -3.23
CA ASP A 152 77.39 3.61 -3.41
C ASP A 152 75.98 3.25 -3.94
N GLU A 153 75.90 2.25 -4.82
CA GLU A 153 74.62 1.74 -5.34
C GLU A 153 73.83 0.96 -4.27
N LEU A 154 74.52 0.17 -3.45
CA LEU A 154 73.92 -0.54 -2.31
C LEU A 154 73.40 0.43 -1.24
N THR A 155 74.14 1.51 -0.96
CA THR A 155 73.71 2.54 0.00
C THR A 155 72.51 3.33 -0.52
N ASN A 156 72.48 3.67 -1.81
CA ASN A 156 71.30 4.29 -2.44
C ASN A 156 70.07 3.38 -2.39
N SER A 157 70.23 2.09 -2.72
CA SER A 157 69.15 1.11 -2.67
C SER A 157 68.61 0.90 -1.24
N ARG A 158 69.48 0.94 -0.21
CA ARG A 158 69.05 0.91 1.19
C ARG A 158 68.24 2.13 1.59
N LEU A 159 68.67 3.33 1.18
CA LEU A 159 67.93 4.56 1.47
C LEU A 159 66.54 4.56 0.79
N GLU A 160 66.46 4.05 -0.43
CA GLU A 160 65.19 3.93 -1.15
C GLU A 160 64.26 2.89 -0.51
N LEU A 161 64.80 1.76 -0.04
CA LEU A 161 64.06 0.78 0.76
C LEU A 161 63.50 1.39 2.06
N GLU A 162 64.28 2.19 2.78
CA GLU A 162 63.84 2.85 4.01
C GLU A 162 62.72 3.87 3.77
N LYS A 163 62.82 4.64 2.67
CA LYS A 163 61.74 5.53 2.21
C LYS A 163 60.47 4.74 1.88
N ASN A 164 60.60 3.63 1.16
CA ASN A 164 59.46 2.79 0.79
C ASN A 164 58.81 2.12 2.01
N GLN A 165 59.61 1.70 2.99
CA GLN A 165 59.10 1.20 4.27
C GLN A 165 58.32 2.28 5.02
N SER A 166 58.82 3.51 5.05
CA SER A 166 58.13 4.64 5.69
C SER A 166 56.80 4.99 4.99
N ILE A 167 56.75 4.89 3.67
CA ILE A 167 55.49 5.09 2.91
C ILE A 167 54.50 3.97 3.23
N CYS A 168 54.95 2.72 3.29
CA CYS A 168 54.10 1.58 3.59
C CYS A 168 53.47 1.68 4.99
N THR A 169 54.24 2.08 6.01
CA THR A 169 53.72 2.27 7.37
C THR A 169 52.72 3.42 7.45
N GLN A 170 52.98 4.55 6.78
CA GLN A 170 52.04 5.68 6.70
C GLN A 170 50.73 5.28 6.01
N GLN A 171 50.80 4.54 4.91
CA GLN A 171 49.61 4.05 4.21
C GLN A 171 48.82 3.06 5.05
N SER A 172 49.48 2.20 5.81
CA SER A 172 48.82 1.29 6.76
C SER A 172 48.05 2.06 7.84
N ALA A 173 48.69 3.08 8.44
CA ALA A 173 48.04 3.91 9.46
C ALA A 173 46.85 4.69 8.89
N ALA A 174 46.98 5.28 7.69
CA ALA A 174 45.88 5.96 7.03
C ALA A 174 44.70 5.03 6.72
N LYS A 175 44.98 3.79 6.28
CA LYS A 175 43.96 2.77 6.03
C LYS A 175 43.20 2.42 7.30
N GLU A 176 43.89 2.32 8.44
CA GLU A 176 43.29 2.00 9.74
C GLU A 176 42.36 3.12 10.23
N VAL A 177 42.75 4.38 10.06
CA VAL A 177 41.89 5.55 10.34
C VAL A 177 40.62 5.50 9.49
N HIS A 178 40.75 5.29 8.17
CA HIS A 178 39.59 5.20 7.28
C HIS A 178 38.70 4.00 7.60
N LEU A 179 39.27 2.86 7.99
CA LEU A 179 38.49 1.69 8.41
C LEU A 179 37.66 2.01 9.64
N THR A 180 38.23 2.75 10.60
CA THR A 180 37.56 3.17 11.82
C THR A 180 36.42 4.15 11.53
N GLU A 181 36.64 5.11 10.65
CA GLU A 181 35.61 6.06 10.21
C GLU A 181 34.45 5.36 9.49
N LEU A 182 34.77 4.38 8.63
CA LEU A 182 33.77 3.60 7.90
C LEU A 182 32.93 2.73 8.84
N GLU A 183 33.54 2.17 9.89
CA GLU A 183 32.83 1.43 10.93
C GLU A 183 31.93 2.34 11.78
N GLN A 184 32.37 3.55 12.11
CA GLN A 184 31.54 4.55 12.80
C GLN A 184 30.32 4.94 11.95
N LEU A 185 30.51 5.17 10.64
CA LEU A 185 29.41 5.47 9.72
C LEU A 185 28.43 4.29 9.58
N ARG A 186 28.93 3.05 9.58
CA ARG A 186 28.06 1.85 9.59
C ARG A 186 27.22 1.78 10.86
N GLN A 187 27.84 1.98 12.02
CA GLN A 187 27.12 1.99 13.30
C GLN A 187 26.09 3.13 13.36
N GLY A 188 26.43 4.31 12.86
CA GLY A 188 25.50 5.44 12.75
C GLY A 188 24.30 5.14 11.86
N ASN A 189 24.53 4.55 10.68
CA ASN A 189 23.44 4.14 9.79
C ASN A 189 22.55 3.07 10.41
N GLN A 190 23.11 2.10 11.14
CA GLN A 190 22.33 1.08 11.84
C GLN A 190 21.39 1.71 12.89
N ARG A 191 21.89 2.65 13.70
CA ARG A 191 21.06 3.36 14.69
C ARG A 191 19.90 4.12 14.03
N LEU A 192 20.17 4.81 12.92
CA LEU A 192 19.12 5.53 12.18
C LEU A 192 18.08 4.57 11.60
N GLN A 193 18.48 3.38 11.14
CA GLN A 193 17.54 2.35 10.69
C GLN A 193 16.66 1.85 11.84
N ASP A 194 17.24 1.62 13.02
CA ASP A 194 16.50 1.20 14.21
C ASP A 194 15.51 2.28 14.68
N GLU A 195 15.92 3.56 14.68
CA GLU A 195 15.04 4.71 14.98
C GLU A 195 13.89 4.83 13.96
N LEU A 196 14.18 4.63 12.68
CA LEU A 196 13.16 4.62 11.61
C LEU A 196 12.17 3.47 11.81
N ALA A 197 12.65 2.28 12.20
CA ALA A 197 11.80 1.13 12.49
C ALA A 197 10.89 1.39 13.69
N ASN A 198 11.42 1.99 14.76
CA ASN A 198 10.62 2.40 15.93
C ASN A 198 9.55 3.43 15.56
N SER A 199 9.93 4.46 14.80
CA SER A 199 9.00 5.50 14.34
C SER A 199 7.88 4.92 13.47
N ARG A 200 8.19 3.94 12.62
CA ARG A 200 7.19 3.21 11.82
C ARG A 200 6.23 2.41 12.70
N LEU A 201 6.73 1.73 13.72
CA LEU A 201 5.90 0.97 14.65
C LEU A 201 4.96 1.90 15.44
N GLU A 202 5.44 3.08 15.86
CA GLU A 202 4.59 4.09 16.49
C GLU A 202 3.52 4.64 15.54
N LEU A 203 3.89 4.91 14.29
CA LEU A 203 2.93 5.29 13.25
C LEU A 203 1.86 4.24 13.04
N GLU A 204 2.22 2.96 12.99
CA GLU A 204 1.28 1.84 12.83
C GLU A 204 0.36 1.69 14.05
N LYS A 205 0.88 1.86 15.26
CA LYS A 205 0.07 1.94 16.49
C LYS A 205 -0.91 3.11 16.42
N ASN A 206 -0.46 4.29 16.00
CA ASN A 206 -1.31 5.47 15.88
C ASN A 206 -2.39 5.32 14.80
N GLN A 207 -2.06 4.68 13.67
CA GLN A 207 -3.04 4.31 12.64
C GLN A 207 -4.06 3.30 13.16
N SER A 208 -3.63 2.32 13.95
CA SER A 208 -4.51 1.35 14.60
C SER A 208 -5.45 2.04 15.60
N ILE A 209 -4.95 3.01 16.37
CA ILE A 209 -5.76 3.83 17.27
C ILE A 209 -6.77 4.66 16.47
N CYS A 210 -6.38 5.29 15.37
CA CYS A 210 -7.31 6.06 14.52
C CYS A 210 -8.38 5.18 13.87
N THR A 211 -8.04 3.96 13.46
CA THR A 211 -9.01 3.01 12.89
C THR A 211 -9.93 2.41 13.96
N GLN A 212 -9.45 2.18 15.18
CA GLN A 212 -10.30 1.78 16.32
C GLN A 212 -11.16 2.94 16.86
N GLN A 213 -10.67 4.17 16.78
CA GLN A 213 -11.43 5.40 17.04
C GLN A 213 -12.31 5.81 15.85
N SER A 214 -12.33 5.03 14.76
CA SER A 214 -13.28 5.18 13.66
C SER A 214 -14.70 4.70 14.06
N ALA A 215 -15.26 5.29 15.13
CA ALA A 215 -16.69 5.35 15.39
C ALA A 215 -17.53 6.23 14.41
N PRO A 216 -16.99 7.08 13.49
CA PRO A 216 -17.84 7.98 12.74
C PRO A 216 -18.66 7.25 11.67
N LYS A 217 -18.34 6.02 11.25
CA LYS A 217 -19.19 5.31 10.27
C LYS A 217 -20.51 4.84 10.86
N GLU A 218 -20.49 4.23 12.05
CA GLU A 218 -21.69 3.73 12.72
C GLU A 218 -22.55 4.89 13.25
N VAL A 219 -21.91 5.92 13.82
CA VAL A 219 -22.60 7.15 14.22
C VAL A 219 -23.15 7.90 13.02
N HIS A 220 -22.43 7.98 11.90
CA HIS A 220 -22.93 8.63 10.67
C HIS A 220 -24.08 7.84 10.03
N LEU A 221 -24.02 6.50 10.02
CA LEU A 221 -25.14 5.66 9.59
C LEU A 221 -26.37 5.89 10.47
N LYS A 222 -26.19 5.98 11.80
CA LYS A 222 -27.28 6.24 12.73
C LYS A 222 -27.89 7.64 12.54
N ILE A 223 -27.05 8.67 12.41
CA ILE A 223 -27.48 10.05 12.09
C ILE A 223 -28.20 10.09 10.75
N LEU A 224 -27.72 9.35 9.74
CA LEU A 224 -28.34 9.31 8.42
C LEU A 224 -29.73 8.65 8.47
N VAL A 225 -29.87 7.54 9.20
CA VAL A 225 -31.16 6.88 9.42
C VAL A 225 -32.12 7.79 10.18
N GLU A 226 -31.69 8.37 11.30
CA GLU A 226 -32.50 9.30 12.10
C GLU A 226 -32.91 10.55 11.30
N SER A 227 -32.04 11.07 10.43
CA SER A 227 -32.35 12.20 9.54
C SER A 227 -33.42 11.85 8.50
N LYS A 228 -33.42 10.61 8.00
CA LYS A 228 -34.41 10.12 7.03
C LYS A 228 -35.77 9.91 7.71
N GLU A 229 -35.79 9.36 8.92
CA GLU A 229 -37.01 9.22 9.72
C GLU A 229 -37.62 10.58 10.07
N LEU A 230 -36.79 11.56 10.45
CA LEU A 230 -37.25 12.92 10.71
C LEU A 230 -37.90 13.56 9.47
N GLU A 231 -37.32 13.34 8.29
CA GLU A 231 -37.87 13.88 7.05
C GLU A 231 -39.20 13.21 6.67
N GLN A 232 -39.32 11.90 6.88
CA GLN A 232 -40.59 11.19 6.70
C GLN A 232 -41.67 11.71 7.66
N LEU A 233 -41.33 11.91 8.93
CA LEU A 233 -42.26 12.47 9.92
C LEU A 233 -42.68 13.91 9.60
N LYS A 234 -41.80 14.72 9.00
CA LYS A 234 -42.16 16.06 8.52
C LYS A 234 -43.16 15.99 7.37
N GLN A 235 -42.91 15.10 6.40
CA GLN A 235 -43.82 14.89 5.27
C GLN A 235 -45.19 14.39 5.72
N GLU A 236 -45.23 13.46 6.67
CA GLU A 236 -46.49 12.95 7.23
C GLU A 236 -47.23 14.03 8.02
N ASN A 237 -46.53 14.82 8.85
CA ASN A 237 -47.14 15.95 9.54
C ASN A 237 -47.72 16.98 8.57
N GLN A 238 -47.01 17.29 7.48
CA GLN A 238 -47.52 18.20 6.46
C GLN A 238 -48.80 17.66 5.82
N ARG A 239 -48.79 16.36 5.43
CA ARG A 239 -49.98 15.71 4.88
C ARG A 239 -51.17 15.75 5.84
N LEU A 240 -50.95 15.49 7.13
CA LEU A 240 -52.00 15.54 8.15
C LEU A 240 -52.53 16.97 8.36
N GLN A 241 -51.68 17.98 8.25
CA GLN A 241 -52.11 19.38 8.31
C GLN A 241 -53.00 19.74 7.11
N ASP A 242 -52.63 19.29 5.91
CA ASP A 242 -53.41 19.53 4.69
C ASP A 242 -54.77 18.81 4.77
N GLU A 243 -54.80 17.57 5.27
CA GLU A 243 -56.03 16.78 5.48
C GLU A 243 -56.94 17.43 6.52
N LEU A 244 -56.37 17.93 7.62
CA LEU A 244 -57.10 18.67 8.65
C LEU A 244 -57.66 19.99 8.09
N ALA A 245 -56.91 20.71 7.26
CA ALA A 245 -57.37 21.93 6.61
C ALA A 245 -58.55 21.66 5.66
N ASN A 246 -58.47 20.60 4.85
CA ASN A 246 -59.56 20.18 3.97
C ASN A 246 -60.82 19.79 4.75
N SER A 247 -60.67 19.00 5.81
CA SER A 247 -61.79 18.60 6.67
C SER A 247 -62.46 19.83 7.32
N ARG A 248 -61.67 20.79 7.82
CA ARG A 248 -62.19 22.06 8.36
C ARG A 248 -62.94 22.87 7.32
N GLN A 249 -62.40 23.00 6.11
CA GLN A 249 -63.06 23.72 5.02
C GLN A 249 -64.39 23.06 4.64
N THR A 250 -64.43 21.73 4.59
CA THR A 250 -65.64 20.95 4.28
C THR A 250 -66.71 21.17 5.35
N TYR A 251 -66.31 21.12 6.62
CA TYR A 251 -67.21 21.42 7.73
C TYR A 251 -67.77 22.85 7.69
N LEU A 252 -66.92 23.84 7.37
CA LEU A 252 -67.37 25.24 7.24
C LEU A 252 -68.40 25.42 6.14
N ILE A 253 -68.19 24.79 4.97
CA ILE A 253 -69.14 24.81 3.86
C ILE A 253 -70.47 24.19 4.30
N ALA A 254 -70.44 22.99 4.90
CA ALA A 254 -71.65 22.32 5.37
C ALA A 254 -72.40 23.16 6.43
N CYS A 255 -71.69 23.80 7.36
CA CYS A 255 -72.30 24.71 8.33
C CYS A 255 -72.97 25.92 7.67
N GLN A 256 -72.35 26.48 6.63
CA GLN A 256 -72.91 27.60 5.88
C GLN A 256 -74.17 27.17 5.10
N GLU A 257 -74.13 26.02 4.43
CA GLU A 257 -75.29 25.44 3.73
C GLU A 257 -76.46 25.18 4.70
N HIS A 258 -76.19 24.61 5.87
CA HIS A 258 -77.21 24.40 6.89
C HIS A 258 -77.79 25.72 7.41
N LYS A 259 -76.96 26.75 7.58
CA LYS A 259 -77.42 28.08 8.00
C LYS A 259 -78.36 28.69 6.95
N GLU A 260 -78.03 28.57 5.66
CA GLU A 260 -78.85 29.03 4.55
C GLU A 260 -80.18 28.25 4.47
N ALA A 261 -80.15 26.92 4.62
CA ALA A 261 -81.35 26.09 4.65
C ALA A 261 -82.29 26.49 5.82
N ILE A 262 -81.75 26.74 7.01
CA ILE A 262 -82.53 27.22 8.16
C ILE A 262 -83.16 28.59 7.86
N GLN A 263 -82.44 29.50 7.19
CA GLN A 263 -82.98 30.80 6.80
C GLN A 263 -84.11 30.67 5.78
N GLN A 264 -83.97 29.78 4.79
CA GLN A 264 -85.02 29.51 3.81
C GLN A 264 -86.28 28.95 4.48
N LEU A 265 -86.13 27.97 5.37
CA LEU A 265 -87.25 27.40 6.13
C LEU A 265 -87.95 28.45 7.01
N ARG A 266 -87.18 29.35 7.64
CA ARG A 266 -87.75 30.48 8.40
C ARG A 266 -88.59 31.40 7.51
N HIS A 267 -88.08 31.75 6.34
CA HIS A 267 -88.81 32.59 5.39
C HIS A 267 -90.09 31.92 4.89
N GLN A 268 -90.03 30.62 4.58
CA GLN A 268 -91.20 29.84 4.18
C GLN A 268 -92.25 29.78 5.30
N ASN A 269 -91.83 29.52 6.55
CA ASN A 269 -92.73 29.52 7.70
C ASN A 269 -93.38 30.89 7.92
N GLN A 270 -92.65 31.99 7.75
CA GLN A 270 -93.22 33.34 7.82
C GLN A 270 -94.27 33.57 6.73
N ARG A 271 -94.01 33.10 5.51
CA ARG A 271 -94.98 33.19 4.40
C ARG A 271 -96.25 32.42 4.71
N LEU A 272 -96.11 31.16 5.12
CA LEU A 272 -97.24 30.31 5.51
C LEU A 272 -98.02 30.90 6.69
N GLN A 273 -97.34 31.47 7.68
CA GLN A 273 -97.99 32.16 8.79
C GLN A 273 -98.83 33.34 8.29
N THR A 274 -98.28 34.14 7.38
CA THR A 274 -99.00 35.28 6.79
C THR A 274 -100.22 34.81 5.99
N GLU A 275 -100.10 33.73 5.20
CA GLU A 275 -101.21 33.11 4.46
C GLU A 275 -102.30 32.61 5.42
N CYS A 276 -101.93 31.94 6.51
CA CYS A 276 -102.87 31.50 7.56
C CYS A 276 -103.59 32.69 8.21
N ASP A 277 -102.86 33.77 8.54
CA ASP A 277 -103.44 34.97 9.14
C ASP A 277 -104.41 35.67 8.18
N GLN A 278 -104.07 35.72 6.88
CA GLN A 278 -104.97 36.22 5.82
C GLN A 278 -106.24 35.37 5.72
N MET A 279 -106.12 34.05 5.64
CA MET A 279 -107.29 33.14 5.59
C MET A 279 -108.15 33.28 6.85
N ASN A 280 -107.54 33.40 8.03
CA ASN A 280 -108.29 33.63 9.27
C ASN A 280 -109.07 34.95 9.22
N GLU A 281 -108.49 36.00 8.64
CA GLU A 281 -109.18 37.28 8.48
C GLU A 281 -110.31 37.21 7.45
N GLU A 282 -110.11 36.50 6.34
CA GLU A 282 -111.18 36.20 5.37
C GLU A 282 -112.33 35.42 6.01
N ILE A 283 -112.02 34.40 6.81
CA ILE A 283 -113.01 33.62 7.57
C ILE A 283 -113.80 34.55 8.50
N LYS A 284 -113.14 35.43 9.26
CA LYS A 284 -113.83 36.41 10.12
C LYS A 284 -114.77 37.33 9.32
N GLN A 285 -114.31 37.84 8.18
CA GLN A 285 -115.13 38.70 7.30
C GLN A 285 -116.36 37.95 6.77
N LEU A 286 -116.20 36.68 6.35
CA LEU A 286 -117.31 35.84 5.91
C LEU A 286 -118.31 35.57 7.04
N TYR A 287 -117.84 35.29 8.26
CA TYR A 287 -118.70 35.12 9.42
C TYR A 287 -119.49 36.40 9.75
N ALA A 288 -118.86 37.57 9.69
CA ALA A 288 -119.53 38.85 9.89
C ALA A 288 -120.62 39.07 8.83
N LYS A 289 -120.29 38.90 7.55
CA LYS A 289 -121.24 39.01 6.44
C LYS A 289 -122.41 38.02 6.55
N TYR A 290 -122.14 36.78 6.98
CA TYR A 290 -123.19 35.79 7.23
C TYR A 290 -124.10 36.22 8.38
N GLY A 291 -123.53 36.78 9.46
CA GLY A 291 -124.28 37.38 10.56
C GLY A 291 -125.24 38.47 10.09
N ASP A 292 -124.74 39.40 9.28
CA ASP A 292 -125.55 40.49 8.69
C ASP A 292 -126.68 39.95 7.79
N LEU A 293 -126.37 39.01 6.88
CA LEU A 293 -127.36 38.35 6.03
C LEU A 293 -128.43 37.60 6.82
N LYS A 294 -128.04 36.95 7.92
CA LYS A 294 -128.97 36.24 8.81
C LYS A 294 -129.89 37.21 9.53
N LEU A 295 -129.37 38.33 10.04
CA LEU A 295 -130.16 39.41 10.63
C LEU A 295 -131.14 40.00 9.61
N GLU A 296 -130.68 40.27 8.39
CA GLU A 296 -131.51 40.79 7.31
C GLU A 296 -132.68 39.84 6.97
N LYS A 297 -132.44 38.52 6.90
CA LYS A 297 -133.50 37.52 6.70
C LYS A 297 -134.52 37.52 7.84
N ILE A 298 -134.06 37.64 9.09
CA ILE A 298 -134.95 37.69 10.27
C ILE A 298 -135.83 38.94 10.21
N ILE A 299 -135.25 40.10 9.91
CA ILE A 299 -135.98 41.38 9.78
C ILE A 299 -137.03 41.26 8.67
N ARG A 300 -136.65 40.81 7.48
CA ARG A 300 -137.60 40.61 6.36
C ARG A 300 -138.73 39.64 6.72
N HIS A 301 -138.44 38.58 7.48
CA HIS A 301 -139.46 37.63 7.93
C HIS A 301 -140.41 38.28 8.95
N GLN A 302 -139.89 39.02 9.92
CA GLN A 302 -140.70 39.77 10.90
C GLN A 302 -141.56 40.84 10.24
N ASP A 303 -141.03 41.56 9.25
CA ASP A 303 -141.78 42.54 8.48
C ASP A 303 -142.87 41.87 7.62
N SER A 304 -142.57 40.73 7.00
CA SER A 304 -143.57 39.91 6.31
C SER A 304 -144.68 39.41 7.26
N GLU A 305 -144.34 38.98 8.47
CA GLU A 305 -145.32 38.54 9.47
C GLU A 305 -146.15 39.74 9.98
N ARG A 306 -145.55 40.90 10.21
CA ARG A 306 -146.27 42.14 10.55
C ARG A 306 -147.24 42.56 9.45
N VAL A 307 -146.87 42.42 8.18
CA VAL A 307 -147.77 42.70 7.03
C VAL A 307 -148.94 41.70 7.01
N LYS A 308 -148.70 40.41 7.26
CA LYS A 308 -149.78 39.41 7.39
C LYS A 308 -150.71 39.72 8.57
N SER A 309 -150.17 40.03 9.75
CA SER A 309 -150.95 40.37 10.94
C SER A 309 -151.76 41.67 10.78
N ARG A 310 -151.30 42.63 9.98
CA ARG A 310 -152.07 43.85 9.65
C ARG A 310 -153.26 43.59 8.73
N THR A 311 -153.31 42.44 8.07
CA THR A 311 -154.42 42.05 7.17
C THR A 311 -155.50 41.25 7.89
N THR A 312 -155.27 40.86 9.16
CA THR A 312 -156.21 40.09 9.98
C THR A 312 -156.44 40.78 11.32
N LEU A 313 -157.33 41.77 11.35
CA LEU A 313 -157.87 42.37 12.57
C LEU A 313 -159.39 42.19 12.56
N PRO A 314 -159.95 41.48 13.56
CA PRO A 314 -161.24 41.84 14.11
C PRO A 314 -161.09 42.27 15.58
N GLU A 315 -161.71 43.42 15.86
CA GLU A 315 -162.38 43.84 17.08
C GLU A 315 -162.60 42.78 18.19
N GLN A 316 -162.13 43.03 19.43
CA GLN A 316 -162.98 43.25 20.63
C GLN A 316 -162.31 42.96 22.00
N LYS A 317 -162.45 43.97 22.87
CA LYS A 317 -162.86 44.01 24.29
C LYS A 317 -162.13 43.24 25.42
N VAL A 318 -161.59 44.07 26.33
CA VAL A 318 -161.88 44.19 27.79
C VAL A 318 -161.67 42.96 28.69
N SER A 319 -160.74 43.08 29.65
CA SER A 319 -161.05 43.13 31.09
C SER A 319 -159.84 43.45 31.97
N LEU A 320 -160.10 44.24 33.00
CA LEU A 320 -159.19 44.76 34.03
C LEU A 320 -158.85 43.70 35.08
N SER A 321 -157.64 43.78 35.63
CA SER A 321 -157.45 43.67 37.09
C SER A 321 -156.15 44.32 37.54
N ASN A 322 -156.32 45.33 38.39
CA ASN A 322 -155.34 45.86 39.33
C ASN A 322 -154.83 44.75 40.25
N THR A 323 -153.55 44.80 40.65
CA THR A 323 -153.15 44.68 42.06
C THR A 323 -151.77 45.34 42.25
N ALA A 324 -151.64 46.04 43.37
CA ALA A 324 -150.62 47.00 43.75
C ALA A 324 -149.42 46.41 44.52
N TYR A 325 -148.57 47.34 45.02
CA TYR A 325 -147.45 47.24 45.98
C TYR A 325 -146.08 46.87 45.41
N SER A 326 -144.94 47.46 45.83
CA SER A 326 -144.58 48.69 46.54
C SER A 326 -143.04 48.64 46.71
N PHE A 327 -142.41 49.82 46.68
CA PHE A 327 -141.03 50.16 47.07
C PHE A 327 -139.83 49.59 46.29
#